data_AF-A0A7S1C1G0-F1
#
_entry.id   AF-A0A7S1C1G0-F1
#
_cell.length_a   1.000
_cell.length_b   1.000
_cell.length_c   1.000
_cell.angle_alpha   90.00
_cell.angle_beta   90.00
_cell.angle_gamma   90.00
#
_symmetry.space_group_name_H-M   'P 1'
#
loop_
_entity.id
_entity.type
_entity.pdbx_description
1 polymer ?
#
loop_
_entity_poly.entity_id
_entity_poly.type
_entity_poly.pdbx_seq_one_letter_code
_entity_poly.pdbx_strand_id
1 'polypeptide(L)'
;WCLLTSHNLSAAALGRVQNDRRRGERVLFVRHWELGVFISPDTLQNVDLGRERRPGTHKRSKIAENEDVAAASGGRPIRMVPYTGMHSEYGPRDVILPIPFDLAPSPYRDDDVPWAVDRDSYPPDAYGRVWG
;
A
#
# COMPACT_ATOMS: atom_id res chain seq x y z
N TRP A 1 6.62 3.65 -0.88
CA TRP A 1 5.94 2.44 -1.37
C TRP A 1 4.48 2.50 -0.95
N CYS A 2 3.61 1.70 -1.57
CA CYS A 2 2.19 1.61 -1.29
C CYS A 2 1.75 0.14 -1.35
N LEU A 3 0.81 -0.25 -0.49
CA LEU A 3 0.23 -1.59 -0.46
C LEU A 3 -1.29 -1.47 -0.51
N LEU A 4 -1.91 -2.05 -1.54
CA LEU A 4 -3.36 -2.21 -1.64
C LEU A 4 -3.69 -3.68 -1.44
N THR A 5 -4.56 -4.01 -0.50
CA THR A 5 -4.69 -5.38 0.01
C THR A 5 -6.05 -5.65 0.61
N SER A 6 -6.45 -6.92 0.62
CA SER A 6 -7.66 -7.38 1.31
C SER A 6 -7.50 -7.50 2.83
N HIS A 7 -6.26 -7.55 3.34
CA HIS A 7 -6.04 -7.82 4.76
C HIS A 7 -6.44 -6.63 5.66
N ASN A 8 -7.25 -6.91 6.66
CA ASN A 8 -7.40 -6.00 7.81
C ASN A 8 -6.22 -6.13 8.78
N LEU A 9 -6.10 -5.19 9.72
CA LEU A 9 -5.09 -5.22 10.77
C LEU A 9 -5.42 -6.31 11.81
N SER A 10 -5.07 -7.57 11.51
CA SER A 10 -5.32 -8.70 12.39
C SER A 10 -4.20 -9.74 12.32
N ALA A 11 -3.96 -10.44 13.42
CA ALA A 11 -3.00 -11.54 13.46
C ALA A 11 -3.42 -12.73 12.57
N ALA A 12 -4.72 -12.88 12.29
CA ALA A 12 -5.21 -13.93 11.40
C ALA A 12 -4.79 -13.68 9.94
N ALA A 13 -4.82 -12.41 9.51
CA ALA A 13 -4.48 -11.98 8.16
C ALA A 13 -2.96 -11.76 7.97
N LEU A 14 -2.29 -11.11 8.93
CA LEU A 14 -0.85 -10.80 8.85
C LEU A 14 0.05 -11.96 9.32
N GLY A 15 -0.51 -12.88 10.09
CA GLY A 15 0.22 -13.94 10.75
C GLY A 15 0.88 -13.53 12.06
N ARG A 16 1.32 -14.54 12.82
CA ARG A 16 2.07 -14.36 14.07
C ARG A 16 3.22 -15.35 14.13
N VAL A 17 4.41 -14.87 14.48
CA VAL A 17 5.56 -15.73 14.76
C VAL A 17 5.33 -16.48 16.07
N GLN A 18 5.47 -17.80 16.03
CA GLN A 18 5.30 -18.70 17.16
C GLN A 18 6.52 -19.61 17.28
N ASN A 19 6.86 -20.01 18.50
CA ASN A 19 7.90 -21.00 18.73
C ASN A 19 7.26 -22.39 18.76
N ASP A 20 7.59 -23.24 17.80
CA ASP A 20 7.24 -24.65 17.86
C ASP A 20 8.20 -25.35 18.81
N ARG A 21 7.74 -25.58 20.06
CA ARG A 21 8.54 -26.24 21.10
C ARG A 21 8.91 -27.68 20.76
N ARG A 22 8.17 -28.35 19.87
CA ARG A 22 8.45 -29.74 19.49
C ARG A 22 9.53 -29.83 18.43
N ARG A 23 9.59 -28.85 17.53
CA ARG A 23 10.60 -28.78 16.46
C ARG A 23 11.79 -27.88 16.79
N GLY A 24 11.69 -27.05 17.83
CA GLY A 24 12.72 -26.07 18.19
C GLY A 24 12.81 -24.89 17.22
N GLU A 25 11.78 -24.68 16.39
CA GLU A 25 11.78 -23.74 15.27
C GLU A 25 10.83 -22.56 15.50
N ARG A 26 11.08 -21.44 14.80
CA ARG A 26 10.15 -20.32 14.70
C ARG A 26 9.28 -20.49 13.46
N VAL A 27 7.97 -20.53 13.65
CA VAL A 27 6.99 -20.69 12.57
C VAL A 27 6.15 -19.42 12.46
N LEU A 28 5.98 -18.90 11.25
CA LEU A 28 5.01 -17.86 10.96
C LEU A 28 3.65 -18.53 10.69
N PHE A 29 2.69 -18.33 11.58
CA PHE A 29 1.36 -18.93 11.47
C PHE A 29 0.33 -17.90 10.98
N VAL A 30 -0.25 -18.14 9.80
CA VAL A 30 -1.30 -17.31 9.16
C VAL A 30 -2.59 -18.12 9.08
N ARG A 31 -3.74 -17.47 9.29
CA ARG A 31 -5.05 -18.16 9.34
C ARG A 31 -5.95 -17.85 8.14
N HIS A 32 -5.79 -16.70 7.51
CA HIS A 32 -6.63 -16.27 6.39
C HIS A 32 -5.88 -16.28 5.06
N TRP A 33 -6.65 -16.39 3.99
CA TRP A 33 -6.17 -16.19 2.62
C TRP A 33 -6.40 -14.74 2.25
N GLU A 34 -5.31 -14.02 2.01
CA GLU A 34 -5.33 -12.59 1.71
C GLU A 34 -4.48 -12.34 0.46
N LEU A 35 -4.83 -11.31 -0.30
CA LEU A 35 -4.09 -10.91 -1.50
C LEU A 35 -3.95 -9.39 -1.56
N GLY A 36 -2.80 -8.93 -2.04
CA GLY A 36 -2.55 -7.52 -2.26
C GLY A 36 -1.53 -7.27 -3.35
N VAL A 37 -1.44 -6.01 -3.77
CA VAL A 37 -0.49 -5.50 -4.73
C VAL A 37 0.45 -4.53 -4.02
N PHE A 38 1.73 -4.85 -4.02
CA PHE A 38 2.78 -4.00 -3.50
C PHE A 38 3.40 -3.18 -4.65
N ILE A 39 3.51 -1.88 -4.43
CA ILE A 39 4.09 -0.92 -5.38
C ILE A 39 5.22 -0.18 -4.68
N SER A 40 6.43 -0.26 -5.21
CA SER A 40 7.59 0.51 -4.76
C SER A 40 8.21 1.31 -5.92
N PRO A 41 9.06 2.32 -5.63
CA PRO A 41 9.82 2.98 -6.68
C PRO A 41 10.60 1.99 -7.55
N ASP A 42 11.19 0.96 -6.94
CA ASP A 42 11.97 -0.07 -7.66
C ASP A 42 11.11 -0.92 -8.58
N THR A 43 9.88 -1.29 -8.17
CA THR A 43 8.95 -2.00 -9.07
C THR A 43 8.55 -1.15 -10.29
N LEU A 44 8.67 0.18 -10.19
CA LEU A 44 8.33 1.14 -11.23
C LEU A 44 9.54 1.53 -12.11
N GLN A 45 10.78 1.25 -11.67
CA GLN A 45 12.02 1.60 -12.41
C GLN A 45 12.11 0.93 -13.79
N ASN A 46 11.44 -0.20 -13.98
CA ASN A 46 11.44 -0.95 -15.24
C ASN A 46 10.21 -0.70 -16.11
N VAL A 47 9.31 0.19 -15.69
CA VAL A 47 8.18 0.59 -16.51
C VAL A 47 8.66 1.71 -17.43
N ASP A 48 8.89 1.36 -18.69
CA ASP A 48 9.20 2.30 -19.75
C ASP A 48 7.94 3.14 -20.05
N LEU A 49 7.64 4.11 -19.19
CA LEU A 49 6.39 4.90 -19.13
C LEU A 49 6.14 5.78 -20.38
N GLY A 50 7.03 5.75 -21.38
CA GLY A 50 6.97 6.61 -22.55
C GLY A 50 7.32 5.96 -23.89
N ARG A 51 7.45 4.63 -23.97
CA ARG A 51 7.74 3.95 -25.24
C ARG A 51 6.59 3.03 -25.61
N GLU A 52 5.81 3.40 -26.63
CA GLU A 52 4.79 2.53 -27.23
C GLU A 52 5.39 1.13 -27.42
N ARG A 53 4.90 0.14 -26.66
CA ARG A 53 5.31 -1.25 -26.83
C ARG A 53 4.75 -1.71 -28.16
N ARG A 54 5.62 -1.83 -29.17
CA ARG A 54 5.25 -2.50 -30.43
C ARG A 54 4.70 -3.90 -30.10
N PRO A 55 3.55 -4.30 -30.65
CA PRO A 55 3.02 -5.64 -30.41
C PRO A 55 4.00 -6.68 -30.98
N GLY A 56 4.42 -7.67 -30.19
CA GLY A 56 5.11 -8.85 -30.72
C GLY A 56 6.32 -9.41 -29.96
N THR A 57 6.79 -8.82 -28.87
CA THR A 57 7.89 -9.42 -28.08
C THR A 57 7.56 -9.51 -26.60
N HIS A 58 6.94 -10.63 -26.20
CA HIS A 58 6.82 -11.02 -24.80
C HIS A 58 8.17 -11.51 -24.27
N LYS A 59 9.05 -10.61 -23.88
CA LYS A 59 10.14 -10.96 -22.95
C LYS A 59 9.59 -10.88 -21.53
N ARG A 60 9.53 -12.04 -20.88
CA ARG A 60 9.20 -12.21 -19.46
C ARG A 60 10.23 -11.41 -18.65
N SER A 61 9.86 -10.24 -18.16
CA SER A 61 10.71 -9.45 -17.26
C SER A 61 10.84 -10.24 -15.95
N LYS A 62 11.98 -10.88 -15.75
CA LYS A 62 12.41 -11.31 -14.42
C LYS A 62 12.52 -10.05 -13.56
N ILE A 63 12.23 -10.17 -12.27
CA ILE A 63 12.67 -9.18 -11.27
C ILE A 63 14.20 -9.26 -11.31
N ALA A 64 14.81 -8.44 -12.15
CA ALA A 64 16.25 -8.35 -12.29
C ALA A 64 16.74 -7.31 -11.27
N GLU A 65 17.74 -7.69 -10.49
CA GLU A 65 18.60 -6.74 -9.78
C GLU A 65 19.24 -5.86 -10.85
N ASN A 66 18.73 -4.63 -11.00
CA ASN A 66 19.06 -3.79 -12.15
C ASN A 66 20.05 -2.70 -11.74
N GLU A 67 21.34 -3.00 -11.90
CA GLU A 67 22.42 -2.00 -11.84
C GLU A 67 22.45 -1.07 -13.08
N ASP A 68 21.78 -1.44 -14.18
CA ASP A 68 22.02 -0.82 -15.49
C ASP A 68 21.01 0.25 -15.97
N VAL A 69 19.89 0.48 -15.26
CA VAL A 69 18.88 1.49 -15.69
C VAL A 69 19.16 2.90 -15.11
N ALA A 70 20.02 2.99 -14.10
CA ALA A 70 20.41 4.26 -13.48
C ALA A 70 21.23 5.18 -14.42
N ALA A 71 21.92 4.62 -15.42
CA ALA A 71 22.84 5.36 -16.26
C ALA A 71 22.16 6.27 -17.31
N ALA A 72 20.99 5.91 -17.83
CA ALA A 72 20.32 6.68 -18.89
C ALA A 72 19.51 7.90 -18.36
N SER A 73 19.41 8.05 -17.04
CA SER A 73 18.47 8.96 -16.38
C SER A 73 19.11 10.01 -15.45
N GLY A 74 20.44 10.08 -15.43
CA GLY A 74 21.17 10.93 -14.48
C GLY A 74 21.11 10.42 -13.03
N GLY A 75 20.83 9.13 -12.82
CA GLY A 75 20.87 8.49 -11.50
C GLY A 75 19.79 8.92 -10.49
N ARG A 76 18.80 9.72 -10.89
CA ARG A 76 17.74 10.17 -9.96
C ARG A 76 16.65 9.11 -9.80
N PRO A 77 16.35 8.65 -8.56
CA PRO A 77 15.35 7.63 -8.31
C PRO A 77 13.93 8.13 -8.63
N ILE A 78 13.05 7.21 -9.05
CA ILE A 78 11.61 7.46 -9.14
C ILE A 78 11.10 7.85 -7.75
N ARG A 79 10.24 8.87 -7.69
CA ARG A 79 9.55 9.25 -6.46
C ARG A 79 8.07 8.91 -6.60
N MET A 80 7.51 8.28 -5.58
CA MET A 80 6.07 8.11 -5.49
C MET A 80 5.52 9.26 -4.64
N VAL A 81 4.63 10.06 -5.20
CA VAL A 81 4.09 11.27 -4.55
C VAL A 81 2.56 11.19 -4.51
N PRO A 82 1.89 11.70 -3.47
CA PRO A 82 0.43 11.79 -3.47
C PRO A 82 -0.06 12.77 -4.55
N TYR A 83 -1.32 12.61 -4.95
CA TYR A 83 -2.01 13.64 -5.71
C TYR A 83 -2.37 14.84 -4.81
N THR A 84 -1.88 16.04 -5.15
CA THR A 84 -2.14 17.31 -4.46
C THR A 84 -3.05 18.26 -5.24
N GLY A 85 -3.51 17.87 -6.44
CA GLY A 85 -4.30 18.74 -7.32
C GLY A 85 -3.54 19.86 -8.04
N MET A 86 -2.28 20.13 -7.66
CA MET A 86 -1.44 21.15 -8.29
C MET A 86 -0.35 20.52 -9.17
N HIS A 87 -0.59 20.48 -10.48
CA HIS A 87 0.31 19.83 -11.44
C HIS A 87 1.72 20.44 -11.54
N SER A 88 1.89 21.71 -11.14
CA SER A 88 3.17 22.43 -11.18
C SER A 88 4.21 21.97 -10.16
N GLU A 89 3.81 21.14 -9.18
CA GLU A 89 4.70 20.66 -8.12
C GLU A 89 5.38 19.33 -8.44
N TYR A 90 4.94 18.64 -9.50
CA TYR A 90 5.44 17.30 -9.83
C TYR A 90 6.69 17.35 -10.70
N GLY A 91 7.67 16.53 -10.33
CA GLY A 91 8.87 16.31 -11.12
C GLY A 91 8.64 15.33 -12.28
N PRO A 92 9.54 15.31 -13.28
CA PRO A 92 9.43 14.43 -14.46
C PRO A 92 9.59 12.93 -14.15
N ARG A 93 10.01 12.56 -12.93
CA ARG A 93 10.11 11.15 -12.48
C ARG A 93 9.19 10.86 -11.31
N ASP A 94 8.23 11.75 -11.05
CA ASP A 94 7.24 11.55 -10.01
C ASP A 94 6.11 10.69 -10.56
N VAL A 95 5.82 9.60 -9.85
CA VAL A 95 4.64 8.78 -10.08
C VAL A 95 3.59 9.19 -9.05
N ILE A 96 2.49 9.74 -9.53
CA ILE A 96 1.40 10.23 -8.71
C ILE A 96 0.57 9.04 -8.21
N LEU A 97 0.42 8.93 -6.89
CA LEU A 97 -0.41 7.93 -6.23
C LEU A 97 -1.79 8.52 -5.93
N PRO A 98 -2.88 7.86 -6.37
CA PRO A 98 -4.23 8.26 -6.02
C PRO A 98 -4.59 7.75 -4.61
N ILE A 99 -3.98 8.35 -3.58
CA ILE A 99 -4.28 8.01 -2.19
C ILE A 99 -5.67 8.57 -1.84
N PRO A 100 -6.63 7.73 -1.39
CA PRO A 100 -8.03 8.14 -1.22
C PRO A 100 -8.30 8.86 0.12
N PHE A 101 -7.25 9.24 0.85
CA PHE A 101 -7.32 9.86 2.17
C PHE A 101 -6.16 10.85 2.36
N ASP A 102 -6.28 11.73 3.34
CA ASP A 102 -5.26 12.71 3.68
C ASP A 102 -4.00 12.04 4.26
N LEU A 103 -2.81 12.49 3.82
CA LEU A 103 -1.54 11.93 4.28
C LEU A 103 -1.12 12.36 5.69
N ALA A 104 -1.71 13.44 6.19
CA ALA A 104 -1.51 13.92 7.56
C ALA A 104 -2.78 13.60 8.36
N PRO A 105 -3.00 12.33 8.76
CA PRO A 105 -4.20 11.97 9.49
C PRO A 105 -4.25 12.77 10.79
N SER A 106 -5.42 13.32 11.09
CA SER A 106 -5.65 13.99 12.38
C SER A 106 -5.69 12.93 13.49
N PRO A 107 -4.90 13.07 14.57
CA PRO A 107 -5.00 12.18 15.71
C PRO A 107 -6.42 12.22 16.29
N TYR A 108 -6.82 11.11 16.90
CA TYR A 108 -8.07 11.06 17.67
C TYR A 108 -8.00 12.08 18.81
N ARG A 109 -9.12 12.76 19.04
CA ARG A 109 -9.34 13.61 20.20
C ARG A 109 -9.54 12.75 21.44
N ASP A 110 -9.48 13.38 22.62
CA ASP A 110 -9.70 12.69 23.89
C ASP A 110 -11.14 12.16 24.04
N ASP A 111 -12.09 12.77 23.33
CA ASP A 111 -13.50 12.38 23.28
C ASP A 111 -13.83 11.43 22.11
N ASP A 112 -12.89 11.20 21.20
CA ASP A 112 -13.07 10.26 20.10
C ASP A 112 -12.97 8.82 20.60
N VAL A 113 -13.80 7.97 20.02
CA VAL A 113 -13.82 6.53 20.30
C VAL A 113 -13.89 5.78 18.98
N PRO A 114 -13.10 4.70 18.81
CA PRO A 114 -13.17 3.90 17.59
C PRO A 114 -14.59 3.35 17.42
N TRP A 115 -15.02 3.23 16.17
CA TRP A 115 -16.27 2.56 15.87
C TRP A 115 -16.20 1.09 16.31
N ALA A 116 -17.26 0.63 16.96
CA ALA A 116 -17.45 -0.75 17.35
C ALA A 116 -18.89 -1.14 17.03
N VAL A 117 -19.06 -2.22 16.28
CA VAL A 117 -20.37 -2.68 15.78
C VAL A 117 -21.34 -3.07 16.89
N ASP A 118 -20.80 -3.51 18.02
CA ASP A 118 -21.49 -4.01 19.20
C ASP A 118 -21.58 -2.97 20.33
N ARG A 119 -21.14 -1.74 20.07
CA ARG A 119 -21.26 -0.64 21.03
C ARG A 119 -22.52 0.16 20.75
N ASP A 120 -23.32 0.36 21.77
CA ASP A 120 -24.42 1.34 21.74
C ASP A 120 -23.88 2.73 21.36
N SER A 121 -24.57 3.40 20.45
CA SER A 121 -24.32 4.80 20.10
C SER A 121 -25.59 5.60 20.29
N TYR A 122 -25.62 6.36 21.38
CA TYR A 122 -26.78 7.16 21.77
C TYR A 122 -27.05 8.41 20.92
N PRO A 123 -26.04 9.11 20.36
CA PRO A 123 -26.30 10.19 19.41
C PRO A 123 -26.94 9.64 18.11
N PRO A 124 -28.04 10.23 17.62
CA PRO A 124 -28.59 9.89 16.32
C PRO A 124 -27.57 10.14 15.20
N ASP A 125 -27.53 9.22 14.23
CA ASP A 125 -26.70 9.33 13.04
C ASP A 125 -27.21 10.43 12.07
N ALA A 126 -26.56 10.54 10.92
CA ALA A 126 -26.93 11.49 9.87
C ALA A 126 -28.37 11.31 9.33
N TYR A 127 -29.03 10.19 9.63
CA TYR A 127 -30.40 9.88 9.25
C TYR A 127 -31.37 9.93 10.44
N GLY A 128 -30.92 10.40 11.61
CA GLY A 128 -31.73 10.49 12.82
C GLY A 128 -31.97 9.15 13.51
N ARG A 129 -31.16 8.12 13.24
CA ARG A 129 -31.29 6.78 13.82
C ARG A 129 -30.24 6.55 14.91
N VAL A 130 -30.63 5.83 15.95
CA VAL A 130 -29.74 5.41 17.04
C VAL A 130 -29.27 3.98 16.73
N TRP A 131 -27.99 3.70 16.97
CA TRP A 131 -27.43 2.36 16.83
C TRP A 131 -27.42 1.66 18.19
N GLY A 132 -28.15 0.57 18.31
CA GLY A 132 -28.31 -0.26 19.51
C GLY A 132 -29.05 -1.55 19.22
#